data_AF-A0A7Y5AIY4-F1
#
_entry.id   AF-A0A7Y5AIY4-F1
#
_cell.length_a   1.000
_cell.length_b   1.000
_cell.length_c   1.000
_cell.angle_alpha   90.00
_cell.angle_beta   90.00
_cell.angle_gamma   90.00
#
_symmetry.space_group_name_H-M   'P 1'
#
loop_
_entity.id
_entity.type
_entity.pdbx_description
1 polymer ?
#
loop_
_entity_poly.entity_id
_entity_poly.type
_entity_poly.pdbx_seq_one_letter_code
_entity_poly.pdbx_strand_id
1 'polypeptide(L)'
;AANYHKAHDFDFWVLQPVRHRYIGGFGAIHWLDQVTLANPFAGKAEASMVEHMNSDHADAIAHYVALTGLPRHVPAQMAGVDSEGMHLRIGQGVHWLPFPSTCNTPTQVREALVLLARADQWPVATEVEG
;
A
#
# COMPACT_ATOMS: atom_id res chain seq x y z
N ALA A 1 -8.38 -12.12 9.92
CA ALA A 1 -8.56 -11.28 11.13
C ALA A 1 -9.75 -11.72 12.01
N ALA A 2 -10.91 -12.08 11.46
CA ALA A 2 -12.14 -12.32 12.22
C ALA A 2 -12.11 -13.45 13.27
N ASN A 3 -11.11 -14.34 13.28
CA ASN A 3 -11.08 -15.48 14.21
C ASN A 3 -10.15 -15.30 15.42
N TYR A 4 -9.21 -14.34 15.40
CA TYR A 4 -8.24 -14.19 16.50
C TYR A 4 -8.86 -13.57 17.76
N HIS A 5 -9.73 -12.56 17.62
CA HIS A 5 -10.47 -11.95 18.75
C HIS A 5 -11.51 -12.90 19.40
N LYS A 6 -11.86 -14.00 18.73
CA LYS A 6 -12.79 -15.02 19.25
C LYS A 6 -12.07 -16.21 19.86
N ALA A 7 -10.81 -16.45 19.49
CA ALA A 7 -10.02 -17.61 19.92
C ALA A 7 -9.00 -17.28 21.02
N HIS A 8 -8.63 -16.01 21.16
CA HIS A 8 -7.64 -15.54 22.11
C HIS A 8 -8.02 -14.15 22.68
N ASP A 9 -7.45 -13.79 23.83
CA ASP A 9 -7.73 -12.57 24.59
C ASP A 9 -7.02 -11.34 23.96
N PHE A 10 -7.48 -10.96 22.76
CA PHE A 10 -6.95 -9.82 22.01
C PHE A 10 -8.06 -8.86 21.60
N ASP A 11 -7.84 -7.59 21.89
CA ASP A 11 -8.67 -6.47 21.45
C ASP A 11 -7.98 -5.63 20.37
N PHE A 12 -8.76 -5.08 19.46
CA PHE A 12 -8.29 -4.07 18.51
C PHE A 12 -8.40 -2.68 19.12
N TRP A 13 -7.29 -1.94 19.12
CA TRP A 13 -7.22 -0.57 19.61
C TRP A 13 -6.85 0.37 18.46
N VAL A 14 -7.45 1.56 18.44
CA VAL A 14 -7.09 2.63 17.50
C VAL A 14 -6.28 3.69 18.24
N LEU A 15 -5.11 4.04 17.72
CA LEU A 15 -4.37 5.20 18.20
C LEU A 15 -5.04 6.46 17.65
N GLN A 16 -5.54 7.33 18.53
CA GLN A 16 -6.03 8.66 18.17
C GLN A 16 -4.85 9.64 18.21
N PRO A 17 -4.30 10.08 17.06
CA PRO A 17 -3.09 10.90 17.06
C PRO A 17 -3.36 12.25 17.74
N VAL A 18 -2.48 12.65 18.66
CA VAL A 18 -2.56 13.94 19.37
C VAL A 18 -1.59 14.96 18.79
N ARG A 19 -0.38 14.52 18.42
CA ARG A 19 0.65 15.31 17.75
C ARG A 19 1.54 14.41 16.92
N HIS A 20 2.11 14.96 15.85
CA HIS A 20 3.09 14.26 15.03
C HIS A 20 4.42 15.00 15.10
N ARG A 21 5.50 14.26 15.29
CA ARG A 21 6.87 14.77 15.23
C ARG A 21 7.65 13.97 14.22
N TYR A 22 8.03 14.62 13.12
CA TYR A 22 8.81 14.01 12.05
C TYR A 22 10.27 14.40 12.19
N ILE A 23 11.15 13.41 12.04
CA ILE A 23 12.61 13.55 12.05
C ILE A 23 13.13 12.97 10.74
N GLY A 24 13.35 13.83 9.74
CA GLY A 24 13.70 13.42 8.38
C GLY A 24 15.19 13.14 8.14
N GLY A 25 16.01 13.20 9.18
CA GLY A 25 17.47 13.11 9.10
C GLY A 25 18.14 14.21 9.92
N PHE A 26 19.40 14.53 9.60
CA PHE A 26 20.20 15.50 10.35
C PHE A 26 19.57 16.89 10.32
N GLY A 27 19.00 17.32 11.47
CA GLY A 27 18.53 18.69 11.70
C GLY A 27 17.12 19.02 11.21
N ALA A 28 16.47 18.15 10.41
CA ALA A 28 15.11 18.35 9.92
C ALA A 28 14.08 17.78 10.92
N ILE A 29 13.65 18.63 11.87
CA ILE A 29 12.70 18.26 12.93
C ILE A 29 11.46 19.14 12.82
N HIS A 30 10.31 18.51 12.56
CA HIS A 30 9.05 19.22 12.32
C HIS A 30 7.94 18.70 13.23
N TRP A 31 7.13 19.62 13.75
CA TRP A 31 5.81 19.31 14.26
C TRP A 31 4.80 19.39 13.11
N LEU A 32 3.89 18.42 13.02
CA LEU A 32 2.91 18.34 11.95
C LEU A 32 1.51 18.16 12.54
N ASP A 33 0.54 18.90 12.01
CA ASP A 33 -0.83 18.91 12.51
C ASP A 33 -1.74 17.92 11.77
N GLN A 34 -1.69 17.89 10.43
CA GLN A 34 -2.50 17.00 9.60
C GLN A 34 -1.64 16.20 8.62
N VAL A 35 -1.38 14.94 8.97
CA VAL A 35 -0.57 14.02 8.13
C VAL A 35 -1.26 12.69 7.88
N THR A 36 -2.44 12.49 8.45
CA THR A 36 -3.23 11.29 8.23
C THR A 36 -4.17 11.50 7.07
N LEU A 37 -3.93 10.82 5.96
CA LEU A 37 -4.89 10.68 4.88
C LEU A 37 -5.75 9.44 5.13
N ALA A 38 -7.07 9.61 5.10
CA ALA A 38 -7.98 8.48 5.18
C ALA A 38 -7.91 7.66 3.88
N ASN A 39 -7.81 6.34 3.98
CA ASN A 39 -7.87 5.48 2.80
C ASN A 39 -9.33 5.43 2.28
N PRO A 40 -9.63 5.97 1.08
CA PRO A 40 -11.00 5.99 0.55
C PRO A 40 -11.52 4.59 0.18
N PHE A 41 -10.65 3.58 0.12
CA PHE A 41 -11.00 2.22 -0.28
C PHE A 41 -11.23 1.26 0.89
N ALA A 42 -10.90 1.68 2.11
CA ALA A 42 -10.93 0.83 3.29
C ALA A 42 -12.28 0.10 3.45
N GLY A 43 -12.21 -1.22 3.63
CA GLY A 43 -13.39 -2.07 3.76
C GLY A 43 -13.64 -2.95 2.52
N LYS A 44 -14.89 -3.03 2.05
CA LYS A 44 -15.27 -3.99 1.01
C LYS A 44 -14.62 -3.73 -0.35
N ALA A 45 -14.41 -2.46 -0.69
CA ALA A 45 -13.80 -2.08 -1.97
C ALA A 45 -12.34 -2.53 -2.04
N GLU A 46 -11.54 -2.18 -1.02
CA GLU A 46 -10.16 -2.67 -0.88
C GLU A 46 -10.10 -4.19 -0.88
N ALA A 47 -10.91 -4.86 -0.06
CA ALA A 47 -10.91 -6.32 0.03
C ALA A 47 -11.15 -6.99 -1.33
N SER A 48 -12.11 -6.49 -2.12
CA SER A 48 -12.39 -7.01 -3.45
C SER A 48 -11.24 -6.78 -4.44
N MET A 49 -10.59 -5.61 -4.41
CA MET A 49 -9.44 -5.33 -5.28
C MET A 49 -8.25 -6.23 -4.94
N VAL A 50 -7.96 -6.41 -3.65
CA VAL A 50 -6.89 -7.27 -3.16
C VAL A 50 -7.14 -8.74 -3.53
N GLU A 51 -8.36 -9.23 -3.33
CA GLU A 51 -8.75 -10.61 -3.67
C GLU A 51 -8.61 -10.88 -5.18
N HIS A 52 -9.11 -9.96 -6.01
CA HIS A 52 -8.99 -10.06 -7.46
C HIS A 52 -7.52 -10.08 -7.93
N MET A 53 -6.70 -9.17 -7.41
CA MET A 53 -5.27 -9.11 -7.75
C MET A 53 -4.53 -10.40 -7.38
N ASN A 54 -4.81 -10.94 -6.19
CA ASN A 54 -4.17 -12.17 -5.73
C ASN A 54 -4.65 -13.42 -6.47
N SER A 55 -5.89 -13.44 -6.96
CA SER A 55 -6.48 -14.61 -7.62
C SER A 55 -6.14 -14.67 -9.10
N ASP A 56 -6.19 -13.53 -9.79
CA ASP A 56 -6.17 -13.48 -11.26
C ASP A 56 -4.87 -12.88 -11.82
N HIS A 57 -4.08 -12.18 -11.02
CA HIS A 57 -2.95 -11.36 -11.48
C HIS A 57 -1.63 -11.63 -10.76
N ALA A 58 -1.38 -12.89 -10.38
CA ALA A 58 -0.13 -13.29 -9.72
C ALA A 58 1.13 -12.94 -10.54
N ASP A 59 1.06 -13.05 -11.87
CA ASP A 59 2.16 -12.68 -12.77
C ASP A 59 2.47 -11.18 -12.73
N ALA A 60 1.44 -10.33 -12.65
CA ALA A 60 1.62 -8.89 -12.51
C ALA A 60 2.26 -8.55 -11.15
N ILE A 61 1.86 -9.22 -10.07
CA ILE A 61 2.48 -9.05 -8.74
C ILE A 61 3.95 -9.45 -8.78
N ALA A 62 4.28 -10.59 -9.41
CA ALA A 62 5.67 -11.03 -9.58
C ALA A 62 6.48 -10.01 -10.40
N HIS A 63 5.88 -9.41 -11.43
CA HIS A 63 6.49 -8.32 -12.20
C HIS A 63 6.78 -7.08 -11.35
N TYR A 64 5.86 -6.66 -10.48
CA TYR A 64 6.09 -5.51 -9.59
C TYR A 64 7.28 -5.73 -8.64
N VAL A 65 7.36 -6.92 -8.04
CA VAL A 65 8.51 -7.33 -7.23
C VAL A 65 9.78 -7.31 -8.07
N ALA A 66 9.67 -7.67 -9.34
CA ALA A 66 10.81 -7.68 -10.23
C ALA A 66 11.36 -6.28 -10.53
N LEU A 67 10.47 -5.34 -10.86
CA LEU A 67 10.79 -3.95 -11.17
C LEU A 67 11.42 -3.19 -10.00
N THR A 68 11.07 -3.57 -8.76
CA THR A 68 11.43 -2.83 -7.54
C THR A 68 12.64 -3.41 -6.80
N GLY A 69 13.15 -4.56 -7.24
CA GLY A 69 14.27 -5.24 -6.58
C GLY A 69 13.90 -5.82 -5.21
N LEU A 70 12.61 -5.96 -4.90
CA LEU A 70 12.14 -6.55 -3.65
C LEU A 70 12.52 -8.04 -3.52
N PRO A 71 12.55 -8.60 -2.29
CA PRO A 71 12.89 -10.00 -2.06
C PRO A 71 12.00 -10.96 -2.86
N ARG A 72 12.59 -12.03 -3.42
CA ARG A 72 11.88 -13.01 -4.27
C ARG A 72 11.90 -14.45 -3.74
N HIS A 73 12.15 -14.61 -2.45
CA HIS A 73 12.31 -15.94 -1.82
C HIS A 73 10.98 -16.69 -1.64
N VAL A 74 9.85 -15.97 -1.62
CA VAL A 74 8.48 -16.53 -1.63
C VAL A 74 7.58 -15.67 -2.52
N PRO A 75 6.47 -16.22 -3.05
CA PRO A 75 5.50 -15.44 -3.82
C PRO A 75 4.95 -14.28 -2.99
N ALA A 76 4.91 -13.09 -3.61
CA ALA A 76 4.31 -11.92 -3.00
C ALA A 76 2.77 -11.99 -3.10
N GLN A 77 2.10 -11.38 -2.13
CA GLN A 77 0.64 -11.20 -2.15
C GLN A 77 0.32 -9.75 -1.87
N MET A 78 -0.64 -9.19 -2.58
CA MET A 78 -1.20 -7.89 -2.22
C MET A 78 -1.88 -8.01 -0.85
N ALA A 79 -1.52 -7.11 0.06
CA ALA A 79 -2.03 -7.06 1.42
C ALA A 79 -3.07 -5.94 1.63
N GLY A 80 -2.96 -4.87 0.83
CA GLY A 80 -3.83 -3.70 0.92
C GLY A 80 -3.53 -2.71 -0.20
N VAL A 81 -4.44 -1.76 -0.38
CA VAL A 81 -4.31 -0.67 -1.36
C VAL A 81 -4.90 0.60 -0.76
N ASP A 82 -4.18 1.70 -0.95
CA ASP A 82 -4.60 3.04 -0.56
C ASP A 82 -4.60 3.96 -1.79
N SER A 83 -4.89 5.25 -1.58
CA SER A 83 -4.95 6.22 -2.67
C SER A 83 -3.58 6.50 -3.31
N GLU A 84 -2.49 6.18 -2.64
CA GLU A 84 -1.13 6.55 -3.07
C GLU A 84 -0.33 5.34 -3.53
N GLY A 85 -0.74 4.12 -3.19
CA GLY A 85 0.00 2.92 -3.57
C GLY A 85 -0.64 1.62 -3.10
N MET A 86 0.18 0.57 -3.12
CA MET A 86 -0.20 -0.77 -2.69
C MET A 86 0.82 -1.37 -1.73
N HIS A 87 0.33 -2.26 -0.86
CA HIS A 87 1.16 -3.05 0.04
C HIS A 87 1.33 -4.47 -0.50
N LEU A 88 2.57 -4.91 -0.67
CA LEU A 88 2.90 -6.31 -0.98
C LEU A 88 3.49 -6.98 0.26
N ARG A 89 2.94 -8.14 0.62
CA ARG A 89 3.48 -9.02 1.64
C ARG A 89 4.37 -10.08 1.01
N ILE A 90 5.59 -10.20 1.50
CA ILE A 90 6.59 -11.19 1.07
C ILE A 90 7.14 -11.87 2.33
N GLY A 91 6.70 -13.11 2.57
CA GLY A 91 6.98 -13.82 3.82
C GLY A 91 6.35 -13.08 5.00
N GLN A 92 7.19 -12.63 5.93
CA GLN A 92 6.76 -11.82 7.10
C GLN A 92 6.90 -10.31 6.86
N GLY A 93 7.51 -9.88 5.75
CA GLY A 93 7.69 -8.48 5.41
C GLY A 93 6.48 -7.90 4.68
N VAL A 94 6.19 -6.62 4.93
CA VAL A 94 5.23 -5.81 4.16
C VAL A 94 5.98 -4.64 3.55
N HIS A 95 5.80 -4.45 2.24
CA HIS A 95 6.49 -3.46 1.42
C HIS A 95 5.45 -2.56 0.76
N TRP A 96 5.61 -1.25 0.85
CA TRP A 96 4.75 -0.29 0.19
C TRP A 96 5.37 0.16 -1.14
N LEU A 97 4.55 0.21 -2.18
CA LEU A 97 4.94 0.59 -3.53
C LEU A 97 4.03 1.71 -4.04
N PRO A 98 4.58 2.89 -4.41
CA PRO A 98 3.78 4.04 -4.81
C PRO A 98 3.21 3.90 -6.21
N PHE A 99 1.99 4.39 -6.43
CA PHE A 99 1.46 4.66 -7.75
C PHE A 99 2.13 5.91 -8.37
N PRO A 100 2.10 6.06 -9.70
CA PRO A 100 2.64 7.26 -10.36
C PRO A 100 1.91 8.56 -9.96
N SER A 101 0.63 8.43 -9.57
CA SER A 101 -0.25 9.52 -9.14
C SER A 101 -1.32 9.01 -8.18
N THR A 102 -1.89 9.93 -7.39
CA THR A 102 -2.96 9.62 -6.43
C THR A 102 -4.20 9.11 -7.16
N CYS A 103 -4.70 7.96 -6.71
CA CYS A 103 -5.90 7.30 -7.17
C CYS A 103 -7.03 7.51 -6.15
N ASN A 104 -8.13 8.15 -6.57
CA ASN A 104 -9.29 8.40 -5.72
C ASN A 104 -10.48 7.48 -6.04
N THR A 105 -10.34 6.62 -7.05
CA THR A 105 -11.38 5.68 -7.48
C THR A 105 -10.80 4.30 -7.80
N PRO A 106 -11.57 3.20 -7.67
CA PRO A 106 -11.13 1.87 -8.09
C PRO A 106 -10.71 1.77 -9.56
N THR A 107 -11.32 2.60 -10.42
CA THR A 107 -10.94 2.68 -11.84
C THR A 107 -9.52 3.22 -12.00
N GLN A 108 -9.17 4.30 -11.30
CA GLN A 108 -7.82 4.87 -11.33
C GLN A 108 -6.79 3.88 -10.76
N VAL A 109 -7.12 3.17 -9.67
CA VAL A 109 -6.27 2.10 -9.12
C VAL A 109 -6.01 1.02 -10.19
N ARG A 110 -7.05 0.57 -10.88
CA ARG A 110 -6.91 -0.42 -11.96
C ARG A 110 -6.01 0.10 -13.08
N GLU A 111 -6.21 1.34 -13.52
CA GLU A 111 -5.39 1.96 -14.57
C GLU A 111 -3.91 2.04 -14.15
N ALA A 112 -3.65 2.45 -12.91
CA ALA A 112 -2.29 2.50 -12.35
C ALA A 112 -1.64 1.11 -12.29
N LEU A 113 -2.37 0.08 -11.83
CA LEU A 113 -1.88 -1.30 -11.79
C LEU A 113 -1.59 -1.84 -13.20
N VAL A 114 -2.48 -1.59 -14.17
CA VAL A 114 -2.25 -2.00 -15.57
C VAL A 114 -1.04 -1.30 -16.18
N LEU A 115 -0.85 -0.02 -15.88
CA LEU A 115 0.34 0.72 -16.30
C LEU A 115 1.61 0.08 -15.72
N LEU A 116 1.65 -0.18 -14.41
CA LEU A 116 2.79 -0.80 -13.75
C LEU A 116 3.06 -2.22 -14.27
N ALA A 117 2.02 -2.97 -14.64
CA ALA A 117 2.17 -4.34 -15.16
C ALA A 117 2.83 -4.39 -16.54
N ARG A 118 2.81 -3.27 -17.26
CA ARG A 118 3.40 -3.11 -18.60
C ARG A 118 4.69 -2.29 -18.59
N ALA A 119 5.09 -1.77 -17.42
CA ALA A 119 6.26 -0.92 -17.31
C ALA A 119 7.55 -1.75 -17.33
N ASP A 120 8.58 -1.23 -17.99
CA ASP A 120 9.94 -1.81 -17.96
C ASP A 120 10.76 -1.34 -16.76
N GLN A 121 10.36 -0.20 -16.17
CA GLN A 121 10.97 0.40 -14.98
C GLN A 121 9.88 1.01 -14.10
N TRP A 122 10.09 1.07 -12.78
CA TRP A 122 9.13 1.72 -11.91
C TRP A 122 9.06 3.23 -12.23
N PRO A 123 7.89 3.78 -12.59
CA PRO A 123 7.75 5.18 -12.95
C PRO A 123 8.03 6.09 -11.74
N VAL A 124 8.65 7.23 -12.01
CA VAL A 124 8.86 8.28 -11.00
C VAL A 124 7.50 8.89 -10.67
N ALA A 125 7.18 9.01 -9.38
CA ALA A 125 5.97 9.68 -8.94
C ALA A 125 5.99 11.14 -9.43
N THR A 126 4.90 11.57 -10.08
CA THR A 126 4.74 12.99 -10.43
C THR A 126 4.53 13.79 -9.15
N GLU A 127 5.49 14.63 -8.77
CA GLU A 127 5.32 15.60 -7.70
C GLU A 127 4.16 16.54 -8.08
N VAL A 128 3.11 16.55 -7.28
CA VAL A 128 2.11 17.62 -7.34
C VAL A 128 2.72 18.77 -6.55
N GLU A 129 3.19 19.81 -7.25
CA GLU A 129 3.58 21.07 -6.60
C GLU A 129 2.40 21.55 -5.74
N GLY A 130 2.62 21.56 -4.43
CA GLY A 130 1.70 22.11 -3.43
C GLY A 130 1.93 23.60 -3.22
#